data_AF-A0A395NNM6-F1
#
_entry.id   AF-A0A395NNM6-F1
#
_cell.length_a   1.000
_cell.length_b   1.000
_cell.length_c   1.000
_cell.angle_alpha   90.00
_cell.angle_beta   90.00
_cell.angle_gamma   90.00
#
_symmetry.space_group_name_H-M   'P 1'
#
loop_
_entity.id
_entity.type
_entity.pdbx_description
1 polymer ?
#
loop_
_entity_poly.entity_id
_entity_poly.type
_entity_poly.pdbx_seq_one_letter_code
_entity_poly.pdbx_strand_id
1 'polypeptide(L)'
;MPDGSYVMDSYKIADIIEEKHPEPSLPLNTPVQLRFRTIMINFMDKLAPIYVPGVAQRVLGEESLDFFLASRQEDVGMPLDDYGKQHGPGAFEKSEPFAREITALLKETPSGPYFMGDTVSYADFMWAGILLFFKCLGTEVYEEVLKRTGDAAAHTKFLDALSLWTERNN
;
A
#
# COMPACT_ATOMS: atom_id res chain seq x y z
N MET A 1 12.88 -13.74 17.47
CA MET A 1 14.33 -13.49 17.30
C MET A 1 15.11 -14.68 17.88
N PRO A 2 16.39 -14.91 17.50
CA PRO A 2 17.18 -16.04 18.01
C PRO A 2 17.31 -16.09 19.54
N ASP A 3 17.13 -14.94 20.21
CA ASP A 3 17.13 -14.78 21.68
C ASP A 3 15.74 -15.01 22.33
N GLY A 4 14.74 -15.44 21.57
CA GLY A 4 13.36 -15.65 22.05
C GLY A 4 12.51 -14.39 22.16
N SER A 5 13.04 -13.21 21.81
CA SER A 5 12.25 -11.96 21.78
C SER A 5 11.34 -11.88 20.55
N TYR A 6 10.24 -11.14 20.69
CA TYR A 6 9.27 -10.87 19.63
C TYR A 6 9.15 -9.36 19.41
N VAL A 7 9.06 -8.95 18.14
CA VAL A 7 8.90 -7.56 17.72
C VAL A 7 7.67 -7.49 16.84
N MET A 8 6.81 -6.51 17.10
CA MET A 8 5.63 -6.16 16.32
C MET A 8 5.75 -4.69 15.90
N ASP A 9 4.93 -4.25 14.94
CA ASP A 9 5.05 -2.99 14.20
C ASP A 9 6.06 -3.06 13.05
N SER A 10 5.58 -2.82 11.82
CA SER A 10 6.40 -2.97 10.61
C SER A 10 7.59 -2.01 10.58
N TYR A 11 7.48 -0.80 11.16
CA TYR A 11 8.61 0.13 11.23
C TYR A 11 9.68 -0.36 12.20
N LYS A 12 9.26 -0.83 13.39
CA LYS A 12 10.21 -1.39 14.38
C LYS A 12 10.88 -2.65 13.85
N ILE A 13 10.14 -3.48 13.13
CA ILE A 13 10.69 -4.67 12.48
C ILE A 13 11.74 -4.24 11.44
N ALA A 14 11.43 -3.26 10.59
CA ALA A 14 12.38 -2.75 9.59
C ALA A 14 13.65 -2.17 10.24
N ASP A 15 13.51 -1.34 11.28
CA ASP A 15 14.65 -0.75 12.01
C ASP A 15 15.56 -1.85 12.58
N ILE A 16 14.98 -2.90 13.17
CA ILE A 16 15.76 -4.00 13.74
C ILE A 16 16.40 -4.88 12.67
N ILE A 17 15.74 -5.08 11.51
CA ILE A 17 16.35 -5.79 10.38
C ILE A 17 17.58 -5.03 9.90
N GLU A 18 17.47 -3.72 9.69
CA GLU A 18 18.58 -2.87 9.25
C GLU A 18 19.73 -2.85 10.28
N GLU A 19 19.41 -2.79 11.58
CA GLU A 19 20.41 -2.84 12.66
C GLU A 19 21.16 -4.19 12.69
N LYS A 20 20.43 -5.31 12.57
CA LYS A 20 21.00 -6.66 12.69
C LYS A 20 21.65 -7.16 11.40
N HIS A 21 21.21 -6.65 10.26
CA HIS A 21 21.64 -7.03 8.92
C HIS A 21 21.94 -5.77 8.08
N PRO A 22 23.04 -5.08 8.37
CA PRO A 22 23.35 -3.79 7.72
C PRO A 22 23.71 -3.91 6.23
N GLU A 23 23.96 -5.13 5.73
CA GLU A 23 24.18 -5.38 4.31
C GLU A 23 23.33 -6.58 3.82
N PRO A 24 22.55 -6.42 2.73
CA PRO A 24 22.33 -5.18 1.98
C PRO A 24 21.48 -4.17 2.78
N SER A 25 21.90 -2.90 2.78
CA SER A 25 21.21 -1.82 3.49
C SER A 25 19.90 -1.42 2.78
N LEU A 26 18.87 -1.15 3.58
CA LEU A 26 17.61 -0.58 3.14
C LEU A 26 17.41 0.81 3.78
N PRO A 27 17.52 1.92 3.03
CA PRO A 27 17.27 3.24 3.58
C PRO A 27 15.88 3.38 4.22
N LEU A 28 15.87 3.68 5.52
CA LEU A 28 14.68 3.91 6.34
C LEU A 28 14.57 5.40 6.72
N ASN A 29 13.34 5.84 6.98
CA ASN A 29 13.00 7.18 7.49
C ASN A 29 13.56 8.33 6.64
N THR A 30 13.69 8.12 5.33
CA THR A 30 14.23 9.12 4.40
C THR A 30 13.23 10.25 4.17
N PRO A 31 13.67 11.45 3.74
CA PRO A 31 12.75 12.56 3.47
C PRO A 31 11.63 12.22 2.48
N VAL A 32 11.95 11.45 1.42
CA VAL A 32 10.96 11.00 0.44
C VAL A 32 9.96 10.02 1.05
N GLN A 33 10.40 9.12 1.93
CA GLN A 33 9.51 8.18 2.65
C GLN A 33 8.52 8.93 3.56
N LEU A 34 8.97 9.96 4.28
CA LEU A 34 8.10 10.74 5.17
C LEU A 34 7.02 11.53 4.38
N ARG A 35 7.42 12.11 3.23
CA ARG A 35 6.49 12.76 2.29
C ARG A 35 5.50 11.73 1.72
N PHE A 36 5.99 10.60 1.24
CA PHE A 36 5.17 9.50 0.72
C PHE A 36 4.13 9.06 1.75
N ARG A 37 4.53 8.80 3.01
CA ARG A 37 3.63 8.37 4.08
C ARG A 37 2.46 9.35 4.29
N THR A 38 2.73 10.65 4.24
CA THR A 38 1.71 11.68 4.43
C THR A 38 0.67 11.65 3.30
N ILE A 39 1.11 11.50 2.06
CA ILE A 39 0.23 11.41 0.88
C ILE A 39 -0.55 10.09 0.90
N MET A 40 0.15 8.99 1.21
CA MET A 40 -0.40 7.63 1.26
C MET A 40 -1.55 7.49 2.25
N ILE A 41 -1.46 8.09 3.44
CA ILE A 41 -2.55 8.06 4.43
C ILE A 41 -3.83 8.65 3.85
N ASN A 42 -3.73 9.79 3.16
CA ASN A 42 -4.90 10.42 2.53
C ASN A 42 -5.42 9.61 1.35
N PHE A 43 -4.54 9.06 0.52
CA PHE A 43 -4.91 8.16 -0.57
C PHE A 43 -5.72 6.95 -0.07
N MET A 44 -5.22 6.27 0.97
CA MET A 44 -5.89 5.12 1.57
C MET A 44 -7.21 5.52 2.24
N ASP A 45 -7.24 6.62 3.00
CA ASP A 45 -8.48 7.13 3.63
C ASP A 45 -9.60 7.32 2.60
N LYS A 46 -9.30 7.90 1.43
CA LYS A 46 -10.32 8.09 0.38
C LYS A 46 -10.79 6.80 -0.25
N LEU A 47 -9.97 5.76 -0.26
CA LEU A 47 -10.31 4.44 -0.81
C LEU A 47 -10.84 3.46 0.25
N ALA A 48 -10.92 3.84 1.53
CA ALA A 48 -11.47 2.98 2.58
C ALA A 48 -12.87 2.44 2.26
N PRO A 49 -13.82 3.22 1.71
CA PRO A 49 -15.12 2.71 1.27
C PRO A 49 -15.07 1.64 0.17
N ILE A 50 -13.96 1.53 -0.55
CA ILE A 50 -13.75 0.53 -1.60
C ILE A 50 -13.06 -0.70 -1.01
N TYR A 51 -11.90 -0.53 -0.38
CA TYR A 51 -11.11 -1.69 0.03
C TYR A 51 -11.62 -2.35 1.30
N VAL A 52 -12.22 -1.62 2.24
CA VAL A 52 -12.67 -2.23 3.51
C VAL A 52 -13.77 -3.26 3.25
N PRO A 53 -14.86 -2.95 2.51
CA PRO A 53 -15.82 -3.97 2.11
C PRO A 53 -15.21 -5.02 1.16
N GLY A 54 -14.34 -4.59 0.24
CA GLY A 54 -13.68 -5.49 -0.72
C GLY A 54 -12.84 -6.58 -0.06
N VAL A 55 -12.16 -6.28 1.05
CA VAL A 55 -11.38 -7.26 1.83
C VAL A 55 -12.27 -8.38 2.36
N ALA A 56 -13.41 -8.02 2.96
CA ALA A 56 -14.37 -9.00 3.48
C ALA A 56 -14.97 -9.87 2.36
N GLN A 57 -15.18 -9.29 1.18
CA GLN A 57 -15.84 -9.97 0.06
C GLN A 57 -14.90 -10.85 -0.77
N ARG A 58 -13.61 -10.50 -0.86
CA ARG A 58 -12.72 -11.05 -1.89
C ARG A 58 -11.40 -11.61 -1.36
N VAL A 59 -11.01 -11.28 -0.13
CA VAL A 59 -9.67 -11.59 0.38
C VAL A 59 -9.71 -12.54 1.56
N LEU A 60 -10.60 -12.30 2.53
CA LEU A 60 -10.64 -13.09 3.76
C LEU A 60 -11.34 -14.43 3.55
N GLY A 61 -10.81 -15.47 4.21
CA GLY A 61 -11.52 -16.72 4.43
C GLY A 61 -12.51 -16.63 5.59
N GLU A 62 -13.37 -17.65 5.72
CA GLU A 62 -14.47 -17.68 6.70
C GLU A 62 -14.01 -17.47 8.15
N GLU A 63 -12.85 -18.03 8.53
CA GLU A 63 -12.32 -17.98 9.90
C GLU A 63 -12.07 -16.56 10.44
N SER A 64 -11.75 -15.61 9.56
CA SER A 64 -11.44 -14.23 9.94
C SER A 64 -12.58 -13.25 9.63
N LEU A 65 -13.63 -13.71 8.94
CA LEU A 65 -14.65 -12.83 8.38
C LEU A 65 -15.49 -12.16 9.46
N ASP A 66 -16.01 -12.93 10.43
CA ASP A 66 -16.88 -12.40 11.50
C ASP A 66 -16.17 -11.34 12.34
N PHE A 67 -14.91 -11.61 12.74
CA PHE A 67 -14.11 -10.63 13.48
C PHE A 67 -13.85 -9.38 12.65
N PHE A 68 -13.51 -9.53 11.37
CA PHE A 68 -13.26 -8.39 10.48
C PHE A 68 -14.51 -7.54 10.29
N LEU A 69 -15.67 -8.15 10.02
CA LEU A 69 -16.93 -7.43 9.85
C LEU A 69 -17.31 -6.66 11.13
N ALA A 70 -17.23 -7.31 12.29
CA ALA A 70 -17.56 -6.68 13.57
C ALA A 70 -16.64 -5.49 13.88
N SER A 71 -15.32 -5.69 13.79
CA SER A 71 -14.34 -4.64 14.09
C SER A 71 -14.46 -3.46 13.12
N ARG A 72 -14.58 -3.70 11.82
CA ARG A 72 -14.66 -2.61 10.83
C ARG A 72 -16.01 -1.90 10.88
N GLN A 73 -17.09 -2.59 11.22
CA GLN A 73 -18.38 -1.94 11.46
C GLN A 73 -18.31 -0.98 12.66
N GLU A 74 -17.59 -1.34 13.72
CA GLU A 74 -17.34 -0.44 14.86
C GLU A 74 -16.55 0.79 14.41
N ASP A 75 -15.48 0.60 13.62
CA ASP A 75 -14.64 1.69 13.11
C ASP A 75 -15.41 2.68 12.22
N VAL A 76 -16.28 2.20 11.32
CA VAL A 76 -17.01 3.05 10.36
C VAL A 76 -18.41 3.46 10.83
N GLY A 77 -18.91 2.85 11.91
CA GLY A 77 -20.20 3.16 12.52
C GLY A 77 -21.44 2.64 11.78
N MET A 78 -21.28 1.78 10.76
CA MET A 78 -22.39 1.20 9.98
C MET A 78 -22.00 -0.12 9.31
N PRO A 79 -22.97 -0.95 8.84
CA PRO A 79 -22.66 -2.16 8.10
C PRO A 79 -21.78 -1.87 6.87
N LEU A 80 -20.77 -2.72 6.61
CA LEU A 80 -19.78 -2.44 5.56
C LEU A 80 -20.38 -2.40 4.14
N ASP A 81 -21.45 -3.15 3.90
CA ASP A 81 -22.18 -3.10 2.63
C ASP A 81 -22.83 -1.72 2.41
N ASP A 82 -23.45 -1.16 3.45
CA ASP A 82 -24.02 0.19 3.42
C ASP A 82 -22.92 1.25 3.31
N TYR A 83 -21.80 1.08 4.03
CA TYR A 83 -20.65 1.95 3.95
C TYR A 83 -20.10 2.04 2.52
N GLY A 84 -19.91 0.89 1.85
CA GLY A 84 -19.47 0.84 0.46
C GLY A 84 -20.45 1.51 -0.50
N LYS A 85 -21.76 1.27 -0.35
CA LYS A 85 -22.79 1.87 -1.23
C LYS A 85 -22.91 3.39 -1.06
N GLN A 86 -22.82 3.88 0.17
CA GLN A 86 -22.99 5.30 0.47
C GLN A 86 -21.73 6.12 0.19
N HIS A 87 -20.54 5.57 0.49
CA HIS A 87 -19.29 6.32 0.46
C HIS A 87 -18.34 5.91 -0.68
N GLY A 88 -18.55 4.75 -1.31
CA GLY A 88 -17.80 4.28 -2.47
C GLY A 88 -17.95 5.14 -3.73
N PRO A 89 -19.16 5.63 -4.08
CA PRO A 89 -19.30 6.53 -5.22
C PRO A 89 -18.42 7.79 -5.10
N GLY A 90 -17.59 8.03 -6.10
CA GLY A 90 -16.65 9.14 -6.12
C GLY A 90 -15.35 8.90 -5.32
N ALA A 91 -15.15 7.74 -4.70
CA ALA A 91 -13.97 7.46 -3.88
C ALA A 91 -12.67 7.53 -4.70
N PHE A 92 -12.67 6.95 -5.91
CA PHE A 92 -11.52 7.00 -6.82
C PHE A 92 -11.21 8.43 -7.25
N GLU A 93 -12.21 9.23 -7.62
CA GLU A 93 -12.07 10.65 -7.96
C GLU A 93 -11.49 11.45 -6.79
N LYS A 94 -11.96 11.21 -5.56
CA LYS A 94 -11.45 11.86 -4.35
C LYS A 94 -10.01 11.45 -4.02
N SER A 95 -9.61 10.23 -4.38
CA SER A 95 -8.24 9.72 -4.20
C SER A 95 -7.25 10.24 -5.24
N GLU A 96 -7.76 10.69 -6.40
CA GLU A 96 -6.95 11.03 -7.58
C GLU A 96 -5.87 12.10 -7.31
N PRO A 97 -6.13 13.20 -6.58
CA PRO A 97 -5.08 14.17 -6.28
C PRO A 97 -3.88 13.54 -5.57
N PHE A 98 -4.13 12.66 -4.59
CA PHE A 98 -3.09 11.98 -3.83
C PHE A 98 -2.36 10.93 -4.68
N ALA A 99 -3.07 10.20 -5.55
CA ALA A 99 -2.44 9.27 -6.49
C ALA A 99 -1.50 9.98 -7.48
N ARG A 100 -1.90 11.17 -7.95
CA ARG A 100 -1.06 12.02 -8.81
C ARG A 100 0.14 12.59 -8.04
N GLU A 101 -0.02 12.95 -6.77
CA GLU A 101 1.09 13.36 -5.91
C GLU A 101 2.10 12.24 -5.68
N ILE A 102 1.64 10.99 -5.46
CA ILE A 102 2.53 9.81 -5.39
C ILE A 102 3.31 9.65 -6.69
N THR A 103 2.65 9.83 -7.83
CA THR A 103 3.29 9.77 -9.16
C THR A 103 4.34 10.85 -9.33
N ALA A 104 4.05 12.08 -8.91
CA ALA A 104 4.99 13.18 -8.96
C ALA A 104 6.21 12.91 -8.06
N LEU A 105 5.98 12.36 -6.87
CA LEU A 105 7.04 11.99 -5.94
C LEU A 105 7.94 10.87 -6.50
N LEU A 106 7.34 9.86 -7.14
CA LEU A 106 8.07 8.77 -7.81
C LEU A 106 8.98 9.29 -8.94
N LYS A 107 8.56 10.38 -9.61
CA LYS A 107 9.30 11.00 -10.73
C LYS A 107 10.24 12.12 -10.32
N GLU A 108 10.28 12.49 -9.04
CA GLU A 108 11.10 13.61 -8.56
C GLU A 108 12.59 13.34 -8.75
N THR A 109 13.00 12.07 -8.60
CA THR A 109 14.34 11.60 -8.94
C THR A 109 14.31 10.99 -10.35
N PRO A 110 14.96 11.59 -11.35
CA PRO A 110 14.83 11.16 -12.75
C PRO A 110 15.63 9.88 -13.08
N SER A 111 16.48 9.40 -12.18
CA SER A 111 17.22 8.15 -12.35
C SER A 111 16.42 6.98 -11.78
N GLY A 112 16.65 5.76 -12.27
CA GLY A 112 16.01 4.53 -11.80
C GLY A 112 14.47 4.51 -11.76
N PRO A 113 13.88 3.41 -11.24
CA PRO A 113 12.44 3.26 -11.13
C PRO A 113 11.89 3.53 -9.71
N TYR A 114 12.73 3.80 -8.71
CA TYR A 114 12.36 3.87 -7.30
C TYR A 114 12.17 5.32 -6.81
N PHE A 115 11.59 5.52 -5.63
CA PHE A 115 11.41 6.85 -5.03
C PHE A 115 12.75 7.58 -4.76
N MET A 116 13.83 6.83 -4.49
CA MET A 116 15.20 7.37 -4.39
C MET A 116 16.02 7.14 -5.67
N GLY A 117 15.32 6.95 -6.78
CA GLY A 117 15.89 6.76 -8.10
C GLY A 117 16.42 5.35 -8.33
N ASP A 118 17.74 5.18 -8.34
CA ASP A 118 18.37 3.86 -8.54
C ASP A 118 18.47 3.03 -7.26
N THR A 119 18.22 3.65 -6.10
CA THR A 119 18.29 3.01 -4.79
C THR A 119 16.90 2.64 -4.30
N VAL A 120 16.68 1.35 -4.03
CA VAL A 120 15.46 0.88 -3.36
C VAL A 120 15.46 1.34 -1.90
N SER A 121 14.29 1.72 -1.39
CA SER A 121 14.06 2.21 -0.04
C SER A 121 12.79 1.59 0.55
N TYR A 122 12.55 1.80 1.85
CA TYR A 122 11.33 1.30 2.46
C TYR A 122 10.04 1.92 1.87
N ALA A 123 10.13 3.13 1.31
CA ALA A 123 8.99 3.76 0.60
C ALA A 123 8.52 2.92 -0.58
N ASP A 124 9.45 2.28 -1.29
CA ASP A 124 9.17 1.43 -2.45
C ASP A 124 8.39 0.18 -2.01
N PHE A 125 8.81 -0.48 -0.92
CA PHE A 125 8.07 -1.62 -0.37
C PHE A 125 6.69 -1.25 0.17
N MET A 126 6.54 -0.08 0.78
CA MET A 126 5.22 0.41 1.20
C MET A 126 4.28 0.60 0.01
N TRP A 127 4.75 1.24 -1.07
CA TRP A 127 3.90 1.48 -2.24
C TRP A 127 3.61 0.22 -3.03
N ALA A 128 4.60 -0.65 -3.22
CA ALA A 128 4.42 -1.94 -3.86
C ALA A 128 3.41 -2.80 -3.10
N GLY A 129 3.50 -2.86 -1.76
CA GLY A 129 2.54 -3.55 -0.92
C GLY A 129 1.11 -3.05 -1.12
N ILE A 130 0.90 -1.74 -1.25
CA ILE A 130 -0.41 -1.14 -1.51
C ILE A 130 -0.93 -1.52 -2.91
N LEU A 131 -0.11 -1.39 -3.95
CA LEU A 131 -0.51 -1.73 -5.31
C LEU A 131 -0.87 -3.23 -5.43
N LEU A 132 -0.07 -4.12 -4.83
CA LEU A 132 -0.33 -5.56 -4.78
C LEU A 132 -1.59 -5.87 -3.95
N PHE A 133 -1.82 -5.14 -2.86
CA PHE A 133 -3.06 -5.24 -2.09
C PHE A 133 -4.29 -4.92 -2.95
N PHE A 134 -4.27 -3.83 -3.72
CA PHE A 134 -5.37 -3.52 -4.62
C PHE A 134 -5.54 -4.56 -5.74
N LYS A 135 -4.45 -5.20 -6.20
CA LYS A 135 -4.52 -6.33 -7.12
C LYS A 135 -5.24 -7.54 -6.52
N CYS A 136 -5.04 -7.82 -5.22
CA CYS A 136 -5.80 -8.86 -4.51
C CYS A 136 -7.29 -8.56 -4.42
N LEU A 137 -7.70 -7.29 -4.47
CA LEU A 137 -9.10 -6.90 -4.47
C LEU A 137 -9.77 -7.11 -5.83
N GLY A 138 -9.04 -7.36 -6.91
CA GLY A 138 -9.60 -7.55 -8.24
C GLY A 138 -8.87 -6.72 -9.29
N THR A 139 -8.85 -7.23 -10.54
CA THR A 139 -8.13 -6.58 -11.64
C THR A 139 -8.75 -5.21 -11.97
N GLU A 140 -10.07 -5.09 -11.91
CA GLU A 140 -10.78 -3.84 -12.19
C GLU A 140 -10.48 -2.75 -11.15
N VAL A 141 -10.34 -3.12 -9.87
CA VAL A 141 -9.99 -2.19 -8.80
C VAL A 141 -8.56 -1.71 -8.97
N TYR A 142 -7.66 -2.63 -9.27
CA TYR A 142 -6.25 -2.33 -9.52
C TYR A 142 -6.05 -1.43 -10.75
N GLU A 143 -6.70 -1.73 -11.86
CA GLU A 143 -6.63 -0.91 -13.07
C GLU A 143 -7.17 0.51 -12.84
N GLU A 144 -8.27 0.64 -12.07
CA GLU A 144 -8.80 1.96 -11.72
C GLU A 144 -7.84 2.73 -10.81
N VAL A 145 -7.19 2.08 -9.83
CA VAL A 145 -6.12 2.73 -9.03
C VAL A 145 -4.99 3.22 -9.94
N LEU A 146 -4.48 2.36 -10.83
CA LEU A 146 -3.42 2.74 -11.78
C LEU A 146 -3.82 3.91 -12.66
N LYS A 147 -5.07 3.94 -13.15
CA LYS A 147 -5.59 5.06 -13.93
C LYS A 147 -5.59 6.37 -13.14
N ARG A 148 -5.97 6.34 -11.85
CA ARG A 148 -5.97 7.54 -10.99
C ARG A 148 -4.58 8.10 -10.69
N THR A 149 -3.52 7.30 -10.83
CA THR A 149 -2.15 7.82 -10.77
C THR A 149 -1.86 8.84 -11.89
N GLY A 150 -2.58 8.76 -13.02
CA GLY A 150 -2.31 9.56 -14.20
C GLY A 150 -1.10 9.10 -15.02
N ASP A 151 -0.36 8.09 -14.55
CA ASP A 151 0.67 7.39 -15.30
C ASP A 151 0.78 5.94 -14.83
N ALA A 152 -0.16 5.11 -15.31
CA ALA A 152 -0.18 3.68 -15.01
C ALA A 152 1.13 2.98 -15.40
N ALA A 153 1.75 3.38 -16.51
CA ALA A 153 2.96 2.75 -17.02
C ALA A 153 4.15 2.95 -16.07
N ALA A 154 4.29 4.13 -15.46
CA ALA A 154 5.31 4.36 -14.43
C ALA A 154 5.17 3.41 -13.23
N HIS A 155 3.94 3.12 -12.82
CA HIS A 155 3.63 2.28 -11.66
C HIS A 155 3.78 0.80 -11.95
N THR A 156 3.43 0.36 -13.16
CA THR A 156 3.71 -1.02 -13.60
C THR A 156 5.21 -1.24 -13.72
N LYS A 157 5.95 -0.31 -14.35
CA LYS A 157 7.43 -0.40 -14.44
C LYS A 157 8.09 -0.41 -13.06
N PHE A 158 7.58 0.39 -12.12
CA PHE A 158 8.01 0.40 -10.72
C PHE A 158 7.81 -0.97 -10.05
N LEU A 159 6.64 -1.59 -10.20
CA LEU A 159 6.39 -2.93 -9.66
C LEU A 159 7.24 -4.00 -10.33
N ASP A 160 7.42 -3.94 -11.64
CA ASP A 160 8.26 -4.88 -12.39
C ASP A 160 9.71 -4.83 -11.90
N ALA A 161 10.23 -3.63 -11.58
CA ALA A 161 11.55 -3.46 -10.99
C ALA A 161 11.67 -4.10 -9.59
N LEU A 162 10.56 -4.26 -8.87
CA LEU A 162 10.49 -4.91 -7.56
C LEU A 162 10.11 -6.40 -7.64
N SER A 163 10.02 -7.00 -8.84
CA SER A 163 9.57 -8.39 -9.05
C SER A 163 10.33 -9.41 -8.20
N LEU A 164 11.66 -9.28 -8.10
CA LEU A 164 12.51 -10.18 -7.28
C LEU A 164 12.10 -10.26 -5.80
N TRP A 165 11.44 -9.23 -5.26
CA TRP A 165 10.95 -9.21 -3.86
C TRP A 165 9.44 -9.43 -3.74
N THR A 166 8.69 -9.33 -4.83
CA THR A 166 7.22 -9.30 -4.82
C THR A 166 6.56 -10.51 -5.47
N GLU A 167 7.32 -11.29 -6.25
CA GLU A 167 6.87 -12.57 -6.76
C GLU A 167 6.59 -13.54 -5.59
N ARG A 168 5.44 -14.21 -5.66
CA ARG A 168 5.16 -15.29 -4.70
C ARG A 168 6.07 -16.46 -5.02
N ASN A 169 6.79 -16.95 -4.00
CA ASN A 169 7.39 -18.27 -4.06
C ASN A 169 6.27 -19.30 -4.19
N ASN A 170 6.27 -20.04 -5.30
CA ASN A 170 5.38 -21.18 -5.52
C ASN A 170 5.76 -22.36 -4.62
#